data_AF-A0A238BWC8-F1
#
_entry.id   AF-A0A238BWC8-F1
#
_cell.length_a   1.000
_cell.length_b   1.000
_cell.length_c   1.000
_cell.angle_alpha   90.00
_cell.angle_beta   90.00
_cell.angle_gamma   90.00
#
_symmetry.space_group_name_H-M   'P 1'
#
loop_
_entity.id
_entity.type
_entity.pdbx_description
1 polymer ?
#
loop_
_entity_poly.entity_id
_entity_poly.type
_entity_poly.pdbx_seq_one_letter_code
_entity_poly.pdbx_strand_id
1 'polypeptide(L)'
;MSSVKHGSSKNLQRLVEELKDEKMALNLALKNSKTNESKIVLENNRLKAIIEEERKEWDQMQKDLLVAVKVANDFKIEAQKEMLKLSERITELQKRRQSAAFTVSQGLAVTSYEKNFQSWEDKAWQRLMLDCKRSRRNTLLRWCQEAVVKFSHIEITNFSSSWADGKALCYLLASFYPDKLSIDKISVLKAEECLELALSVSESMGVEVKVKVADFRKEDRPEWSLIMRYILNLYYIISNGSHC
;
A
#
# COMPACT_ATOMS: atom_id res chain seq x y z
N MET A 1 64.19 61.61 -49.62
CA MET A 1 64.19 60.13 -49.51
C MET A 1 64.51 59.59 -48.10
N SER A 2 64.90 60.42 -47.11
CA SER A 2 65.28 59.94 -45.75
C SER A 2 64.09 59.68 -44.79
N SER A 3 63.00 60.46 -44.90
CA SER A 3 61.86 60.37 -43.96
C SER A 3 61.04 59.08 -44.07
N VAL A 4 60.97 58.47 -45.25
CA VAL A 4 60.19 57.23 -45.49
C VAL A 4 60.86 56.00 -44.88
N LYS A 5 62.21 55.94 -44.88
CA LYS A 5 62.96 54.83 -44.27
C LYS A 5 62.84 54.83 -42.73
N HIS A 6 62.78 56.01 -42.12
CA HIS A 6 62.68 56.14 -40.66
C HIS A 6 61.27 55.79 -40.13
N GLY A 7 60.21 56.13 -40.87
CA GLY A 7 58.83 55.71 -40.56
C GLY A 7 58.62 54.18 -40.66
N SER A 8 59.22 53.55 -41.68
CA SER A 8 59.13 52.08 -41.85
C SER A 8 59.83 51.30 -40.74
N SER A 9 60.96 51.81 -40.22
CA SER A 9 61.70 51.17 -39.13
C SER A 9 60.95 51.24 -37.78
N LYS A 10 60.28 52.36 -37.49
CA LYS A 10 59.46 52.50 -36.27
C LYS A 10 58.23 51.60 -36.28
N ASN A 11 57.58 51.44 -37.43
CA ASN A 11 56.44 50.54 -37.58
C ASN A 11 56.84 49.06 -37.38
N LEU A 12 58.02 48.66 -37.88
CA LEU A 12 58.55 47.31 -37.66
C LEU A 12 58.88 47.05 -36.18
N GLN A 13 59.46 48.02 -35.49
CA GLN A 13 59.74 47.90 -34.05
C GLN A 13 58.47 47.73 -33.22
N ARG A 14 57.40 48.49 -33.54
CA ARG A 14 56.11 48.33 -32.88
C ARG A 14 55.50 46.94 -33.09
N LEU A 15 55.52 46.45 -34.34
CA LEU A 15 55.00 45.11 -34.67
C LEU A 15 55.78 44.00 -33.95
N VAL A 16 57.10 44.16 -33.81
CA VAL A 16 57.94 43.22 -33.06
C VAL A 16 57.56 43.20 -31.58
N GLU A 17 57.22 44.33 -30.99
CA GLU A 17 56.80 44.40 -29.59
C GLU A 17 55.41 43.81 -29.39
N GLU A 18 54.45 44.11 -30.27
CA GLU A 18 53.12 43.49 -30.29
C GLU A 18 53.21 41.96 -30.39
N LEU A 19 54.05 41.44 -31.29
CA LEU A 19 54.28 39.98 -31.43
C LEU A 19 54.93 39.35 -30.20
N LYS A 20 55.76 40.09 -29.44
CA LYS A 20 56.32 39.59 -28.18
C LYS A 20 55.25 39.51 -27.10
N ASP A 21 54.41 40.53 -26.99
CA ASP A 21 53.31 40.57 -26.03
C ASP A 21 52.29 39.46 -26.32
N GLU A 22 51.92 39.27 -27.58
CA GLU A 22 51.08 38.15 -28.02
C GLU A 22 51.71 36.79 -27.69
N LYS A 23 53.01 36.63 -27.96
CA LYS A 23 53.73 35.39 -27.62
C LYS A 23 53.76 35.15 -26.11
N MET A 24 53.91 36.19 -25.29
CA MET A 24 53.88 36.08 -23.83
C MET A 24 52.48 35.70 -23.34
N ALA A 25 51.43 36.32 -23.87
CA ALA A 25 50.04 36.00 -23.56
C ALA A 25 49.69 34.56 -23.94
N LEU A 26 50.11 34.10 -25.12
CA LEU A 26 49.91 32.73 -25.58
C LEU A 26 50.61 31.71 -24.67
N ASN A 27 51.83 31.99 -24.22
CA ASN A 27 52.55 31.12 -23.29
C ASN A 27 51.85 31.02 -21.93
N LEU A 28 51.31 32.14 -21.42
CA LEU A 28 50.54 32.15 -20.18
C LEU A 28 49.23 31.36 -20.33
N ALA A 29 48.50 31.57 -21.42
CA ALA A 29 47.27 30.84 -21.73
C ALA A 29 47.54 29.33 -21.84
N LEU A 30 48.62 28.94 -22.52
CA LEU A 30 49.03 27.54 -22.63
C LEU A 30 49.34 26.92 -21.26
N LYS A 31 50.02 27.65 -20.37
CA LYS A 31 50.32 27.18 -19.00
C LYS A 31 49.04 27.02 -18.18
N ASN A 32 48.10 27.96 -18.29
CA ASN A 32 46.81 27.88 -17.60
C ASN A 32 45.97 26.70 -18.13
N SER A 33 45.94 26.49 -19.45
CA SER A 33 45.26 25.36 -20.07
C SER A 33 45.82 24.02 -19.58
N LYS A 34 47.14 23.85 -19.57
CA LYS A 34 47.80 22.63 -19.04
C LYS A 34 47.47 22.38 -17.57
N THR A 35 47.37 23.44 -16.77
CA THR A 35 47.00 23.34 -15.35
C THR A 35 45.55 22.90 -15.19
N ASN A 36 44.63 23.45 -16.00
CA ASN A 36 43.22 23.05 -15.97
C ASN A 36 43.04 21.61 -16.45
N GLU A 37 43.74 21.20 -17.51
CA GLU A 37 43.75 19.81 -17.99
C GLU A 37 44.21 18.85 -16.89
N SER A 38 45.27 19.20 -16.16
CA SER A 38 45.75 18.40 -15.02
C SER A 38 44.71 18.25 -13.91
N LYS A 39 43.96 19.33 -13.60
CA LYS A 39 42.86 19.28 -12.61
C LYS A 39 41.72 18.38 -13.08
N ILE A 40 41.32 18.51 -14.34
CA ILE A 40 40.26 17.69 -14.94
C ILE A 40 40.65 16.21 -14.93
N VAL A 41 41.90 15.87 -15.21
CA VAL A 41 42.39 14.49 -15.15
C VAL A 41 42.31 13.93 -13.73
N LEU A 42 42.71 14.72 -12.72
CA LEU A 42 42.63 14.30 -11.32
C LEU A 42 41.19 14.06 -10.88
N GLU A 43 40.28 14.96 -11.25
CA GLU A 43 38.86 14.84 -10.92
C GLU A 43 38.22 13.63 -11.62
N ASN A 44 38.55 13.38 -12.89
CA ASN A 44 38.10 12.17 -13.60
C ASN A 44 38.57 10.90 -12.91
N ASN A 45 39.83 10.85 -12.44
CA ASN A 45 40.33 9.69 -11.71
C ASN A 45 39.61 9.49 -10.38
N ARG A 46 39.31 10.58 -9.66
CA ARG A 46 38.53 10.54 -8.43
C ARG A 46 37.11 10.02 -8.69
N LEU A 47 36.42 10.55 -9.69
CA LEU A 47 35.06 10.12 -10.05
C LEU A 47 35.03 8.66 -10.47
N LYS A 48 36.03 8.18 -11.23
CA LYS A 48 36.16 6.76 -11.58
C LYS A 48 36.29 5.88 -10.35
N ALA A 49 37.07 6.31 -9.35
CA ALA A 49 37.22 5.55 -8.10
C ALA A 49 35.90 5.47 -7.32
N ILE A 50 35.14 6.56 -7.26
CA ILE A 50 33.82 6.59 -6.61
C ILE A 50 32.85 5.65 -7.32
N ILE A 51 32.75 5.74 -8.65
CA ILE A 51 31.86 4.87 -9.44
C ILE A 51 32.20 3.39 -9.25
N GLU A 52 33.49 3.06 -9.18
CA GLU A 52 33.92 1.68 -8.96
C GLU A 52 33.53 1.18 -7.56
N GLU A 53 33.60 2.04 -6.55
CA GLU A 53 33.18 1.69 -5.20
C GLU A 53 31.66 1.53 -5.09
N GLU A 54 30.90 2.48 -5.65
CA GLU A 54 29.43 2.38 -5.74
C GLU A 54 28.98 1.12 -6.48
N ARG A 55 29.73 0.68 -7.52
CA ARG A 55 29.47 -0.59 -8.21
C ARG A 55 29.63 -1.80 -7.29
N LYS A 56 30.67 -1.82 -6.46
CA LYS A 56 30.88 -2.92 -5.50
C LYS A 56 29.81 -2.94 -4.42
N GLU A 57 29.43 -1.77 -3.91
CA GLU A 57 28.32 -1.65 -2.95
C GLU A 57 27.02 -2.16 -3.58
N TRP A 58 26.74 -1.79 -4.83
CA TRP A 58 25.58 -2.26 -5.58
C TRP A 58 25.57 -3.78 -5.74
N ASP A 59 26.71 -4.38 -6.10
CA ASP A 59 26.86 -5.83 -6.22
C ASP A 59 26.65 -6.54 -4.87
N GLN A 60 27.10 -5.93 -3.77
CA GLN A 60 26.86 -6.47 -2.43
C GLN A 60 25.39 -6.37 -2.03
N MET A 61 24.74 -5.23 -2.29
CA MET A 61 23.31 -5.04 -2.07
C MET A 61 22.48 -6.07 -2.82
N GLN A 62 22.86 -6.40 -4.06
CA GLN A 62 22.18 -7.44 -4.84
C GLN A 62 22.28 -8.82 -4.17
N LYS A 63 23.45 -9.18 -3.62
CA LYS A 63 23.63 -10.45 -2.90
C LYS A 63 22.77 -10.49 -1.64
N ASP A 64 22.78 -9.40 -0.86
CA ASP A 64 22.02 -9.31 0.39
C ASP A 64 20.51 -9.41 0.12
N LEU A 65 20.02 -8.79 -0.96
CA LEU A 65 18.63 -8.91 -1.39
C LEU A 65 18.26 -10.37 -1.72
N LEU A 66 19.13 -11.10 -2.42
CA LEU A 66 18.89 -12.51 -2.73
C LEU A 66 18.79 -13.36 -1.47
N VAL A 67 19.62 -13.10 -0.46
CA VAL A 67 19.54 -13.76 0.85
C VAL A 67 18.20 -13.46 1.51
N ALA A 68 17.79 -12.19 1.55
CA ALA A 68 16.51 -11.79 2.15
C ALA A 68 15.31 -12.44 1.45
N VAL A 69 15.30 -12.47 0.12
CA VAL A 69 14.25 -13.12 -0.68
C VAL A 69 14.19 -14.62 -0.39
N LYS A 70 15.35 -15.28 -0.30
CA LYS A 70 15.43 -16.70 0.03
C LYS A 70 14.87 -16.97 1.43
N VAL A 71 15.29 -16.21 2.44
CA VAL A 71 14.79 -16.33 3.82
C VAL A 71 13.28 -16.11 3.87
N ALA A 72 12.76 -15.12 3.17
CA ALA A 72 11.32 -14.87 3.09
C ALA A 72 10.56 -16.05 2.47
N ASN A 73 11.13 -16.67 1.43
CA ASN A 73 10.53 -17.85 0.80
C ASN A 73 10.58 -19.08 1.71
N ASP A 74 11.69 -19.31 2.41
CA ASP A 74 11.83 -20.41 3.37
C ASP A 74 10.82 -20.26 4.52
N PHE A 75 10.68 -19.04 5.07
CA PHE A 75 9.69 -18.74 6.08
C PHE A 75 8.26 -18.97 5.58
N LYS A 76 7.96 -18.56 4.34
CA LYS A 76 6.66 -18.81 3.71
C LYS A 76 6.37 -20.31 3.59
N ILE A 77 7.35 -21.10 3.14
CA ILE A 77 7.20 -22.55 2.99
C ILE A 77 6.95 -23.21 4.35
N GLU A 78 7.72 -22.86 5.38
CA GLU A 78 7.55 -23.43 6.72
C GLU A 78 6.20 -23.06 7.32
N ALA A 79 5.77 -21.80 7.18
CA ALA A 79 4.45 -21.35 7.62
C ALA A 79 3.31 -22.10 6.90
N GLN A 80 3.42 -22.31 5.58
CA GLN A 80 2.44 -23.09 4.81
C GLN A 80 2.39 -24.55 5.26
N LYS A 81 3.54 -25.14 5.56
CA LYS A 81 3.65 -26.52 6.05
C LYS A 81 3.00 -26.69 7.43
N GLU A 82 3.26 -25.78 8.36
CA GLU A 82 2.61 -25.79 9.68
C GLU A 82 1.09 -25.57 9.57
N MET A 83 0.66 -24.68 8.67
CA MET A 83 -0.77 -24.48 8.40
C MET A 83 -1.45 -25.76 7.89
N LEU A 84 -0.80 -26.50 6.98
CA LEU A 84 -1.31 -27.80 6.51
C LEU A 84 -1.42 -28.82 7.63
N LYS A 85 -0.37 -28.97 8.45
CA LYS A 85 -0.39 -29.87 9.62
C LYS A 85 -1.53 -29.53 10.59
N LEU A 86 -1.76 -28.24 10.85
CA LEU A 86 -2.87 -27.80 11.69
C LEU A 86 -4.23 -28.09 11.04
N SER A 87 -4.37 -27.85 9.74
CA SER A 87 -5.59 -28.16 8.99
C SER A 87 -5.93 -29.66 9.03
N GLU A 88 -4.92 -30.52 8.87
CA GLU A 88 -5.08 -31.98 9.00
C GLU A 88 -5.51 -32.36 10.42
N ARG A 89 -4.86 -31.81 11.45
CA ARG A 89 -5.25 -32.04 12.85
C ARG A 89 -6.68 -31.57 13.13
N ILE A 90 -7.09 -30.42 12.61
CA ILE A 90 -8.47 -29.92 12.76
C ILE A 90 -9.45 -30.89 12.09
N THR A 91 -9.15 -31.35 10.88
CA THR A 91 -10.01 -32.29 10.15
C THR A 91 -10.12 -33.64 10.88
N GLU A 92 -9.02 -34.17 11.39
CA GLU A 92 -8.98 -35.39 12.18
C GLU A 92 -9.78 -35.24 13.49
N LEU A 93 -9.60 -34.12 14.20
CA LEU A 93 -10.37 -33.82 15.41
C LEU A 93 -11.87 -33.66 15.10
N GLN A 94 -12.24 -33.05 13.97
CA GLN A 94 -13.63 -32.97 13.52
C GLN A 94 -14.21 -34.35 13.24
N LYS A 95 -13.46 -35.24 12.59
CA LYS A 95 -13.87 -36.63 12.33
C LYS A 95 -14.04 -37.41 13.63
N ARG A 96 -13.09 -37.30 14.57
CA ARG A 96 -13.22 -37.88 15.92
C ARG A 96 -14.43 -37.34 16.67
N ARG A 97 -14.71 -36.03 16.55
CA ARG A 97 -15.92 -35.41 17.13
C ARG A 97 -17.20 -35.99 16.55
N GLN A 98 -17.26 -36.19 15.22
CA GLN A 98 -18.42 -36.79 14.56
C GLN A 98 -18.62 -38.26 14.97
N SER A 99 -17.54 -39.04 15.04
CA SER A 99 -17.61 -40.43 15.52
C SER A 99 -18.00 -40.53 16.99
N ALA A 100 -17.49 -39.64 17.85
CA ALA A 100 -17.88 -39.59 19.26
C ALA A 100 -19.35 -39.15 19.43
N ALA A 101 -19.83 -38.20 18.61
CA ALA A 101 -21.24 -37.80 18.60
C ALA A 101 -22.17 -38.95 18.17
N PHE A 102 -21.72 -39.82 17.26
CA PHE A 102 -22.46 -41.02 16.85
C PHE A 102 -22.58 -42.05 17.99
N THR A 103 -21.53 -42.22 18.81
CA THR A 103 -21.56 -43.12 19.99
C THR A 103 -22.40 -42.56 21.14
N VAL A 104 -22.53 -41.23 21.25
CA VAL A 104 -23.32 -40.56 22.31
C VAL A 104 -24.84 -40.66 22.11
N SER A 105 -25.33 -41.08 20.94
CA SER A 105 -26.77 -41.32 20.72
C SER A 105 -27.35 -42.51 21.50
N GLN A 106 -26.55 -43.26 22.28
CA GLN A 106 -27.02 -44.37 23.13
C GLN A 106 -27.04 -44.09 24.64
N GLY A 107 -26.82 -42.86 25.12
CA GLY A 107 -26.84 -42.54 26.56
C GLY A 107 -27.42 -41.17 26.89
N LEU A 108 -28.45 -41.15 27.75
CA LEU A 108 -29.19 -39.98 28.21
C LEU A 108 -28.36 -38.95 28.99
N ALA A 109 -28.80 -37.69 28.85
CA ALA A 109 -28.61 -36.52 29.73
C ALA A 109 -27.27 -35.75 29.66
N VAL A 110 -27.26 -34.81 28.71
CA VAL A 110 -26.46 -33.58 28.66
C VAL A 110 -26.49 -32.83 29.99
N THR A 111 -25.31 -32.61 30.60
CA THR A 111 -25.02 -31.36 31.32
C THR A 111 -23.54 -31.02 31.18
N SER A 112 -23.26 -29.83 30.60
CA SER A 112 -21.96 -29.14 30.58
C SER A 112 -20.88 -29.89 29.79
N TYR A 113 -20.40 -29.49 28.60
CA TYR A 113 -19.86 -28.19 28.20
C TYR A 113 -19.96 -28.02 26.68
N GLU A 114 -21.11 -27.59 26.17
CA GLU A 114 -21.20 -27.09 24.78
C GLU A 114 -20.99 -25.59 24.77
N LYS A 115 -19.72 -25.17 24.70
CA LYS A 115 -19.42 -23.87 24.09
C LYS A 115 -19.66 -24.01 22.59
N ASN A 116 -20.91 -23.84 22.19
CA ASN A 116 -21.29 -23.33 20.88
C ASN A 116 -20.63 -21.96 20.68
N PHE A 117 -19.36 -21.91 20.30
CA PHE A 117 -18.74 -20.70 19.75
C PHE A 117 -18.77 -20.77 18.24
N GLN A 118 -19.97 -20.73 17.67
CA GLN A 118 -20.13 -20.31 16.29
C GLN A 118 -20.48 -18.82 16.34
N SER A 119 -19.47 -17.99 16.62
CA SER A 119 -19.62 -16.53 16.61
C SER A 119 -20.21 -16.10 15.27
N TRP A 120 -21.03 -15.05 15.24
CA TRP A 120 -21.57 -14.52 13.97
C TRP A 120 -20.42 -14.17 13.01
N GLU A 121 -19.26 -13.76 13.54
CA GLU A 121 -18.04 -13.50 12.77
C GLU A 121 -17.54 -14.75 12.05
N ASP A 122 -17.51 -15.91 12.71
CA ASP A 122 -17.05 -17.16 12.10
C ASP A 122 -18.01 -17.61 10.99
N LYS A 123 -19.32 -17.48 11.22
CA LYS A 123 -20.34 -17.76 10.20
C LYS A 123 -20.21 -16.82 9.01
N ALA A 124 -20.01 -15.53 9.27
CA ALA A 124 -19.84 -14.52 8.23
C ALA A 124 -18.61 -14.82 7.37
N TRP A 125 -17.46 -15.10 7.99
CA TRP A 125 -16.24 -15.44 7.28
C TRP A 125 -16.35 -16.74 6.48
N GLN A 126 -16.95 -17.79 7.05
CA GLN A 126 -17.15 -19.05 6.34
C GLN A 126 -17.97 -18.86 5.07
N ARG A 127 -19.04 -18.06 5.12
CA ARG A 127 -19.87 -17.76 3.95
C ARG A 127 -19.15 -16.90 2.93
N LEU A 128 -18.52 -15.82 3.38
CA LEU A 128 -17.83 -14.89 2.49
C LEU A 128 -16.63 -15.53 1.79
N MET A 129 -15.97 -16.50 2.44
CA MET A 129 -14.77 -17.16 1.92
C MET A 129 -15.05 -18.44 1.13
N LEU A 130 -16.31 -18.89 0.99
CA LEU A 130 -16.64 -20.22 0.43
C LEU A 130 -15.98 -20.48 -0.94
N ASP A 131 -15.89 -19.45 -1.78
CA ASP A 131 -15.39 -19.56 -3.17
C ASP A 131 -14.12 -18.74 -3.45
N CYS A 132 -13.50 -18.12 -2.44
CA CYS A 132 -12.45 -17.13 -2.66
C CYS A 132 -11.08 -17.57 -2.12
N LYS A 133 -10.10 -17.76 -3.03
CA LYS A 133 -8.69 -18.10 -2.69
C LYS A 133 -7.85 -16.89 -2.21
N ARG A 134 -8.48 -15.76 -1.84
CA ARG A 134 -7.79 -14.53 -1.38
C ARG A 134 -7.85 -14.39 0.15
N SER A 135 -7.07 -13.45 0.71
CA SER A 135 -7.10 -13.14 2.15
C SER A 135 -8.47 -12.60 2.58
N ARG A 136 -8.84 -12.80 3.86
CA ARG A 136 -10.07 -12.26 4.47
C ARG A 136 -10.31 -10.79 4.12
N ARG A 137 -9.28 -9.96 4.26
CA ARG A 137 -9.32 -8.53 3.90
C ARG A 137 -9.66 -8.31 2.44
N ASN A 138 -8.96 -8.98 1.52
CA ASN A 138 -9.15 -8.75 0.09
C ASN A 138 -10.49 -9.29 -0.40
N THR A 139 -11.00 -10.37 0.20
CA THR A 139 -12.33 -10.90 -0.10
C THR A 139 -13.43 -9.95 0.37
N LEU A 140 -13.36 -9.43 1.60
CA LEU A 140 -14.33 -8.44 2.08
C LEU A 140 -14.26 -7.14 1.29
N LEU A 141 -13.07 -6.69 0.92
CA LEU A 141 -12.89 -5.46 0.13
C LEU A 141 -13.54 -5.61 -1.25
N ARG A 142 -13.33 -6.76 -1.90
CA ARG A 142 -13.98 -7.08 -3.16
C ARG A 142 -15.51 -7.03 -3.04
N TRP A 143 -16.07 -7.65 -1.99
CA TRP A 143 -17.51 -7.59 -1.77
C TRP A 143 -18.02 -6.15 -1.64
N CYS A 144 -17.29 -5.28 -0.92
CA CYS A 144 -17.65 -3.86 -0.83
C CYS A 144 -17.61 -3.18 -2.21
N GLN A 145 -16.55 -3.42 -2.99
CA GLN A 145 -16.37 -2.86 -4.33
C GLN A 145 -17.46 -3.32 -5.30
N GLU A 146 -17.81 -4.60 -5.29
CA GLU A 146 -18.89 -5.17 -6.09
C GLU A 146 -20.25 -4.58 -5.69
N ALA A 147 -20.49 -4.40 -4.39
CA ALA A 147 -21.72 -3.80 -3.90
C ALA A 147 -21.91 -2.35 -4.38
N VAL A 148 -20.83 -1.56 -4.51
CA VAL A 148 -20.92 -0.15 -4.92
C VAL A 148 -20.60 0.09 -6.39
N VAL A 149 -20.36 -0.95 -7.19
CA VAL A 149 -19.92 -0.84 -8.60
C VAL A 149 -20.84 0.00 -9.49
N LYS A 150 -22.12 0.11 -9.13
CA LYS A 150 -23.13 0.92 -9.84
C LYS A 150 -22.99 2.43 -9.62
N PHE A 151 -22.16 2.85 -8.68
CA PHE A 151 -21.95 4.26 -8.34
C PHE A 151 -20.59 4.73 -8.86
N SER A 152 -20.60 5.59 -9.89
CA SER A 152 -19.39 6.04 -10.59
C SER A 152 -18.47 6.97 -9.79
N HIS A 153 -18.96 7.55 -8.70
CA HIS A 153 -18.29 8.62 -7.94
C HIS A 153 -17.72 8.14 -6.59
N ILE A 154 -17.68 6.83 -6.35
CA ILE A 154 -17.12 6.25 -5.12
C ILE A 154 -16.19 5.09 -5.45
N GLU A 155 -15.02 5.07 -4.81
CA GLU A 155 -14.07 3.98 -4.91
C GLU A 155 -13.60 3.55 -3.52
N ILE A 156 -13.80 2.29 -3.19
CA ILE A 156 -13.37 1.71 -1.91
C ILE A 156 -12.07 0.96 -2.14
N THR A 157 -10.96 1.47 -1.60
CA THR A 157 -9.61 0.89 -1.81
C THR A 157 -9.03 0.26 -0.55
N ASN A 158 -9.56 0.59 0.63
CA ASN A 158 -9.03 0.14 1.91
C ASN A 158 -10.13 0.10 3.00
N PHE A 159 -9.77 -0.27 4.23
CA PHE A 159 -10.65 -0.27 5.42
C PHE A 159 -10.31 0.84 6.42
N SER A 160 -9.63 1.90 5.98
CA SER A 160 -9.33 3.08 6.79
C SER A 160 -9.88 4.34 6.11
N SER A 161 -9.06 5.08 5.38
CA SER A 161 -9.41 6.39 4.81
C SER A 161 -10.61 6.36 3.86
N SER A 162 -10.87 5.25 3.14
CA SER A 162 -12.04 5.12 2.28
C SER A 162 -13.38 5.23 3.03
N TRP A 163 -13.37 5.06 4.36
CA TRP A 163 -14.57 5.07 5.19
C TRP A 163 -14.69 6.31 6.07
N ALA A 164 -13.66 7.17 6.10
CA ALA A 164 -13.55 8.29 7.04
C ALA A 164 -14.65 9.35 6.82
N ASP A 165 -15.09 9.55 5.58
CA ASP A 165 -16.10 10.54 5.22
C ASP A 165 -17.54 10.00 5.24
N GLY A 166 -17.72 8.72 5.58
CA GLY A 166 -19.02 8.05 5.63
C GLY A 166 -19.70 7.80 4.27
N LYS A 167 -19.17 8.31 3.15
CA LYS A 167 -19.78 8.15 1.84
C LYS A 167 -19.75 6.69 1.39
N ALA A 168 -18.62 6.02 1.53
CA ALA A 168 -18.50 4.58 1.24
C ALA A 168 -19.53 3.75 2.02
N LEU A 169 -19.79 4.12 3.28
CA LEU A 169 -20.77 3.42 4.11
C LEU A 169 -22.21 3.68 3.66
N CYS A 170 -22.54 4.93 3.35
CA CYS A 170 -23.85 5.31 2.80
C CYS A 170 -24.12 4.59 1.48
N TYR A 171 -23.17 4.59 0.54
CA TYR A 171 -23.33 3.92 -0.75
C TYR A 171 -23.44 2.40 -0.60
N LEU A 172 -22.64 1.79 0.28
CA LEU A 172 -22.76 0.36 0.56
C LEU A 172 -24.16 0.00 1.04
N LEU A 173 -24.72 0.75 1.99
CA LEU A 173 -26.07 0.50 2.51
C LEU A 173 -27.15 0.80 1.47
N ALA A 174 -27.03 1.90 0.72
CA ALA A 174 -27.96 2.27 -0.35
C ALA A 174 -28.00 1.23 -1.47
N SER A 175 -26.93 0.44 -1.65
CA SER A 175 -26.93 -0.66 -2.62
C SER A 175 -27.93 -1.76 -2.31
N PHE A 176 -28.17 -2.04 -1.03
CA PHE A 176 -29.05 -3.11 -0.56
C PHE A 176 -30.39 -2.57 -0.01
N TYR A 177 -30.44 -1.31 0.43
CA TYR A 177 -31.63 -0.67 1.00
C TYR A 177 -31.86 0.72 0.39
N PRO A 178 -32.17 0.82 -0.91
CA PRO A 178 -32.39 2.10 -1.58
C PRO A 178 -33.55 2.90 -0.96
N ASP A 179 -34.55 2.23 -0.39
CA ASP A 179 -35.71 2.87 0.24
C ASP A 179 -35.34 3.63 1.53
N LYS A 180 -34.23 3.25 2.18
CA LYS A 180 -33.77 3.89 3.42
C LYS A 180 -32.79 5.04 3.16
N LEU A 181 -32.13 5.07 2.00
CA LEU A 181 -31.02 5.97 1.71
C LEU A 181 -31.15 6.54 0.30
N SER A 182 -31.49 7.83 0.20
CA SER A 182 -31.55 8.54 -1.08
C SER A 182 -30.14 8.95 -1.55
N ILE A 183 -29.70 8.38 -2.67
CA ILE A 183 -28.38 8.62 -3.30
C ILE A 183 -28.12 10.10 -3.56
N ASP A 184 -29.11 10.83 -4.07
CA ASP A 184 -28.97 12.25 -4.41
C ASP A 184 -28.56 13.10 -3.20
N LYS A 185 -29.10 12.76 -2.02
CA LYS A 185 -28.79 13.46 -0.77
C LYS A 185 -27.36 13.17 -0.32
N ILE A 186 -26.92 11.92 -0.39
CA ILE A 186 -25.59 11.47 0.07
C ILE A 186 -24.46 12.24 -0.64
N SER A 187 -24.65 12.60 -1.91
CA SER A 187 -23.63 13.33 -2.68
C SER A 187 -23.30 14.72 -2.09
N VAL A 188 -24.27 15.38 -1.45
CA VAL A 188 -24.19 16.76 -0.94
C VAL A 188 -23.88 16.81 0.57
N LEU A 189 -24.13 15.73 1.31
CA LEU A 189 -23.94 15.68 2.76
C LEU A 189 -22.47 15.81 3.18
N LYS A 190 -22.28 16.42 4.36
CA LYS A 190 -20.96 16.48 5.02
C LYS A 190 -20.61 15.14 5.67
N ALA A 191 -19.33 14.96 5.96
CA ALA A 191 -18.82 13.70 6.51
C ALA A 191 -19.53 13.24 7.80
N GLU A 192 -19.80 14.16 8.74
CA GLU A 192 -20.52 13.83 9.98
C GLU A 192 -21.95 13.38 9.71
N GLU A 193 -22.69 14.11 8.88
CA GLU A 193 -24.08 13.80 8.53
C GLU A 193 -24.19 12.46 7.77
N CYS A 194 -23.24 12.18 6.85
CA CYS A 194 -23.14 10.88 6.17
C CYS A 194 -22.95 9.74 7.18
N LEU A 195 -22.04 9.91 8.14
CA LEU A 195 -21.76 8.90 9.15
C LEU A 195 -22.96 8.69 10.07
N GLU A 196 -23.56 9.75 10.60
CA GLU A 196 -24.75 9.66 11.46
C GLU A 196 -25.91 8.97 10.76
N LEU A 197 -26.16 9.33 9.49
CA LEU A 197 -27.20 8.70 8.69
C LEU A 197 -26.92 7.21 8.48
N ALA A 198 -25.71 6.85 8.07
CA ALA A 198 -25.36 5.45 7.85
C ALA A 198 -25.41 4.62 9.14
N LEU A 199 -24.91 5.16 10.26
CA LEU A 199 -24.92 4.49 11.55
C LEU A 199 -26.33 4.27 12.07
N SER A 200 -27.21 5.29 11.99
CA SER A 200 -28.61 5.15 12.42
C SER A 200 -29.38 4.10 11.61
N VAL A 201 -29.16 4.04 10.29
CA VAL A 201 -29.73 2.98 9.44
C VAL A 201 -29.20 1.61 9.85
N SER A 202 -27.89 1.50 10.07
CA SER A 202 -27.25 0.24 10.46
C SER A 202 -27.73 -0.29 11.82
N GLU A 203 -27.95 0.59 12.79
CA GLU A 203 -28.47 0.23 14.11
C GLU A 203 -29.90 -0.29 14.00
N SER A 204 -30.72 0.31 13.13
CA SER A 204 -32.07 -0.17 12.84
C SER A 204 -32.10 -1.57 12.22
N MET A 205 -30.99 -2.02 11.62
CA MET A 205 -30.84 -3.36 11.03
C MET A 205 -30.35 -4.39 12.04
N GLY A 206 -30.04 -4.00 13.28
CA GLY A 206 -29.57 -4.92 14.31
C GLY A 206 -28.07 -5.22 14.25
N VAL A 207 -27.25 -4.26 13.78
CA VAL A 207 -25.79 -4.36 13.88
C VAL A 207 -25.35 -4.49 15.34
N GLU A 208 -24.60 -5.54 15.63
CA GLU A 208 -24.07 -5.86 16.97
C GLU A 208 -22.81 -5.05 17.29
N VAL A 209 -22.00 -4.74 16.27
CA VAL A 209 -20.76 -3.96 16.42
C VAL A 209 -21.09 -2.48 16.58
N LYS A 210 -21.03 -1.99 17.82
CA LYS A 210 -21.25 -0.57 18.13
C LYS A 210 -20.03 0.27 17.74
N VAL A 211 -20.27 1.29 16.93
CA VAL A 211 -19.28 2.29 16.48
C VAL A 211 -19.90 3.68 16.57
N LYS A 212 -19.07 4.71 16.72
CA LYS A 212 -19.48 6.10 16.79
C LYS A 212 -18.86 6.89 15.64
N VAL A 213 -19.43 8.04 15.31
CA VAL A 213 -18.86 8.98 14.32
C VAL A 213 -17.39 9.29 14.60
N ALA A 214 -17.02 9.46 15.88
CA ALA A 214 -15.66 9.71 16.32
C ALA A 214 -14.68 8.58 15.95
N ASP A 215 -15.15 7.32 15.89
CA ASP A 215 -14.31 6.18 15.52
C ASP A 215 -13.91 6.23 14.04
N PHE A 216 -14.73 6.88 13.19
CA PHE A 216 -14.46 7.10 11.76
C PHE A 216 -13.61 8.35 11.50
N ARG A 217 -13.78 9.39 12.31
CA ARG A 217 -13.14 10.70 12.13
C ARG A 217 -11.82 10.86 12.87
N LYS A 218 -11.38 9.87 13.64
CA LYS A 218 -10.08 9.91 14.33
C LYS A 218 -8.96 10.08 13.29
N GLU A 219 -8.39 11.28 13.22
CA GLU A 219 -7.34 11.67 12.26
C GLU A 219 -7.71 11.43 10.78
N ASP A 220 -9.01 11.35 10.47
CA ASP A 220 -9.55 10.90 9.18
C ASP A 220 -8.95 9.53 8.71
N ARG A 221 -8.52 8.71 9.67
CA ARG A 221 -7.91 7.39 9.48
C ARG A 221 -8.43 6.42 10.54
N PRO A 222 -9.64 5.89 10.36
CA PRO A 222 -10.19 4.95 11.30
C PRO A 222 -9.36 3.66 11.42
N GLU A 223 -9.47 3.03 12.59
CA GLU A 223 -8.81 1.75 12.87
C GLU A 223 -9.35 0.66 11.95
N TRP A 224 -8.48 0.16 11.07
CA TRP A 224 -8.88 -0.76 10.00
C TRP A 224 -9.51 -2.06 10.52
N SER A 225 -9.10 -2.52 11.71
CA SER A 225 -9.63 -3.74 12.32
C SER A 225 -11.07 -3.56 12.80
N LEU A 226 -11.42 -2.39 13.34
CA LEU A 226 -12.77 -2.03 13.76
C LEU A 226 -13.69 -1.89 12.54
N ILE A 227 -13.24 -1.18 11.51
CA ILE A 227 -13.99 -1.01 10.27
C ILE A 227 -14.24 -2.36 9.61
N MET A 228 -13.22 -3.21 9.46
CA MET A 228 -13.42 -4.56 8.90
C MET A 228 -14.45 -5.37 9.67
N ARG A 229 -14.42 -5.34 11.01
CA ARG A 229 -15.36 -6.08 11.85
C ARG A 229 -16.78 -5.53 11.72
N TYR A 230 -16.94 -4.21 11.67
CA TYR A 230 -18.23 -3.56 11.46
C TYR A 230 -18.82 -3.87 10.07
N ILE A 231 -18.02 -3.76 9.00
CA ILE A 231 -18.44 -4.08 7.63
C ILE A 231 -18.77 -5.57 7.48
N LEU A 232 -18.01 -6.47 8.14
CA LEU A 232 -18.34 -7.89 8.18
C LEU A 232 -19.69 -8.16 8.85
N ASN A 233 -20.04 -7.39 9.90
CA ASN A 233 -21.33 -7.53 10.57
C ASN A 233 -22.47 -7.07 9.67
N LEU A 234 -22.28 -5.98 8.93
CA LEU A 234 -23.21 -5.56 7.88
C LEU A 234 -23.39 -6.64 6.82
N TYR A 235 -22.30 -7.21 6.30
CA TYR A 235 -22.37 -8.34 5.37
C TYR A 235 -23.16 -9.51 5.96
N TYR A 236 -22.92 -9.87 7.21
CA TYR A 236 -23.62 -10.96 7.89
C TYR A 236 -25.13 -10.71 7.97
N ILE A 237 -25.54 -9.48 8.29
CA ILE A 237 -26.96 -9.09 8.37
C ILE A 237 -27.59 -9.07 6.99
N ILE A 238 -26.95 -8.43 6.01
CA ILE A 238 -27.43 -8.35 4.62
C ILE A 238 -27.59 -9.77 4.05
N SER A 239 -26.59 -10.63 4.19
CA SER A 239 -26.63 -12.01 3.68
C SER A 239 -27.63 -12.93 4.40
N ASN A 240 -27.99 -12.63 5.66
CA ASN A 240 -29.06 -13.33 6.36
C ASN A 240 -30.45 -12.78 6.05
N GLY A 241 -30.55 -11.49 5.72
CA GLY A 241 -31.79 -10.76 5.52
C GLY A 241 -32.38 -10.84 4.10
N SER A 242 -31.70 -11.49 3.14
CA SER A 242 -32.14 -11.60 1.73
C SER A 242 -33.37 -12.51 1.49
N HIS A 243 -34.29 -12.59 2.45
CA HIS A 243 -35.62 -13.16 2.30
C HIS A 243 -36.68 -12.11 2.67
N CYS A 244 -36.79 -11.05 1.87
CA CYS A 244 -37.99 -10.24 1.70
C CYS A 244 -38.07 -9.82 0.24
#